data_AF-A0A5R2MZG2-F1
#
_entry.id   AF-A0A5R2MZG2-F1
#
_cell.length_a   1.000
_cell.length_b   1.000
_cell.length_c   1.000
_cell.angle_alpha   90.00
_cell.angle_beta   90.00
_cell.angle_gamma   90.00
#
_symmetry.space_group_name_H-M   'P 1'
#
loop_
_entity.id
_entity.type
_entity.pdbx_description
1 polymer ?
#
loop_
_entity_poly.entity_id
_entity_poly.type
_entity_poly.pdbx_seq_one_letter_code
_entity_poly.pdbx_strand_id
1 'polypeptide(L)'
;VLGGGSSVNAMIYIRGAPSDYARWEALGADGWNYADVLPFFLRSEDNNRFCNQAHAAGGPLGVSDIDHIHPLTRAWLQACQQAGLPYNPDFNSGDQAGCGLYQITARNKRRSSAATAFIKPARRRPNLQ
;
A
#
# COMPACT_ATOMS: atom_id res chain seq x y z
N VAL A 1 -12.13 14.71 -11.97
CA VAL A 1 -10.84 15.04 -11.29
C VAL A 1 -9.80 14.02 -11.70
N LEU A 2 -8.62 14.46 -12.18
CA LEU A 2 -7.55 13.53 -12.57
C LEU A 2 -7.03 12.76 -11.35
N GLY A 3 -6.82 11.45 -11.50
CA GLY A 3 -6.47 10.53 -10.40
C GLY A 3 -7.67 9.90 -9.68
N GLY A 4 -8.90 10.32 -10.00
CA GLY A 4 -10.12 9.71 -9.49
C GLY A 4 -10.14 9.61 -7.96
N GLY A 5 -10.51 8.44 -7.43
CA GLY A 5 -10.57 8.19 -5.99
C GLY A 5 -9.25 8.45 -5.26
N SER A 6 -8.10 8.18 -5.88
CA SER A 6 -6.79 8.40 -5.26
C SER A 6 -6.50 9.88 -4.94
N SER A 7 -7.23 10.81 -5.55
CA SER A 7 -7.13 12.24 -5.30
C SER A 7 -7.87 12.69 -4.03
N VAL A 8 -8.75 11.85 -3.47
CA VAL A 8 -9.61 12.19 -2.31
C VAL A 8 -9.71 11.12 -1.22
N ASN A 9 -9.29 9.87 -1.49
CA ASN A 9 -9.39 8.76 -0.54
C ASN A 9 -8.56 8.99 0.75
N ALA A 10 -8.72 8.12 1.74
CA ALA A 10 -7.97 8.18 3.00
C ALA A 10 -6.46 7.86 2.89
N MET A 11 -5.95 7.59 1.68
CA MET A 11 -4.55 7.22 1.38
C MET A 11 -4.04 5.93 2.03
N ILE A 12 -4.85 5.22 2.82
CA ILE A 12 -4.46 3.94 3.44
C ILE A 12 -3.93 2.98 2.35
N TYR A 13 -2.71 2.49 2.55
CA TYR A 13 -2.04 1.58 1.63
C TYR A 13 -2.01 0.17 2.23
N ILE A 14 -3.03 -0.62 1.88
CA ILE A 14 -3.17 -2.03 2.24
C ILE A 14 -3.49 -2.80 0.95
N ARG A 15 -2.75 -3.88 0.69
CA ARG A 15 -2.98 -4.82 -0.41
C ARG A 15 -4.03 -5.85 0.01
N GLY A 16 -4.56 -6.64 -0.93
CA GLY A 16 -5.32 -7.84 -0.58
C GLY A 16 -4.47 -8.87 0.16
N ALA A 17 -5.11 -9.77 0.90
CA ALA A 17 -4.43 -10.94 1.46
C ALA A 17 -4.13 -11.95 0.34
N PRO A 18 -3.08 -12.79 0.44
CA PRO A 18 -2.78 -13.80 -0.58
C PRO A 18 -3.98 -14.70 -0.95
N SER A 19 -4.86 -14.98 0.02
CA SER A 19 -6.09 -15.75 -0.19
C SER A 19 -7.11 -15.06 -1.10
N ASP A 20 -7.13 -13.73 -1.16
CA ASP A 20 -8.04 -12.99 -2.05
C ASP A 20 -7.66 -13.25 -3.53
N TYR A 21 -6.37 -13.22 -3.82
CA TYR A 21 -5.83 -13.47 -5.16
C TYR A 21 -5.91 -14.95 -5.55
N ALA A 22 -5.63 -15.86 -4.62
CA ALA A 22 -5.84 -17.29 -4.83
C ALA A 22 -7.32 -17.59 -5.17
N ARG A 23 -8.26 -16.90 -4.51
CA ARG A 23 -9.68 -17.01 -4.84
C ARG A 23 -10.00 -16.47 -6.23
N TRP A 24 -9.37 -15.39 -6.69
CA TRP A 24 -9.57 -14.89 -8.06
C TRP A 24 -9.12 -15.89 -9.11
N GLU A 25 -7.93 -16.48 -8.93
CA GLU A 25 -7.44 -17.53 -9.82
C GLU A 25 -8.38 -18.74 -9.83
N ALA A 26 -8.85 -19.19 -8.66
CA ALA A 26 -9.83 -20.28 -8.56
C ALA A 26 -11.18 -19.98 -9.24
N LEU A 27 -11.50 -18.70 -9.47
CA LEU A 27 -12.69 -18.24 -10.22
C LEU A 27 -12.41 -18.05 -11.72
N GLY A 28 -11.23 -18.44 -12.21
CA GLY A 28 -10.85 -18.40 -13.62
C GLY A 28 -10.05 -17.16 -14.03
N ALA A 29 -9.57 -16.36 -13.09
CA ALA A 29 -8.65 -15.26 -13.38
C ALA A 29 -7.20 -15.77 -13.44
N ASP A 30 -6.87 -16.54 -14.48
CA ASP A 30 -5.54 -17.12 -14.65
C ASP A 30 -4.45 -16.03 -14.63
N GLY A 31 -3.37 -16.26 -13.86
CA GLY A 31 -2.28 -15.31 -13.70
C GLY A 31 -2.56 -14.17 -12.70
N TRP A 32 -3.64 -14.24 -11.92
CA TRP A 32 -3.98 -13.26 -10.87
C TRP A 32 -3.75 -13.78 -9.46
N ASN A 33 -3.06 -14.91 -9.27
CA ASN A 33 -2.63 -15.32 -7.93
C ASN A 33 -1.63 -14.33 -7.32
N TYR A 34 -1.38 -14.47 -6.01
CA TYR A 34 -0.55 -13.49 -5.29
C TYR A 34 0.90 -13.42 -5.82
N ALA A 35 1.48 -14.56 -6.20
CA ALA A 35 2.86 -14.62 -6.69
C ALA A 35 3.00 -13.90 -8.04
N ASP A 36 1.98 -13.97 -8.91
CA ASP A 36 1.98 -13.32 -10.21
C ASP A 36 1.77 -11.81 -10.13
N VAL A 37 0.97 -11.33 -9.16
CA VAL A 37 0.71 -9.89 -8.99
C VAL A 37 1.76 -9.17 -8.14
N LEU A 38 2.45 -9.87 -7.24
CA LEU A 38 3.45 -9.27 -6.34
C LEU A 38 4.52 -8.45 -7.09
N PRO A 39 5.12 -8.91 -8.21
CA PRO A 39 6.06 -8.12 -8.99
C PRO A 39 5.51 -6.76 -9.45
N PHE A 40 4.20 -6.63 -9.69
CA PHE A 40 3.57 -5.36 -10.08
C PHE A 40 3.38 -4.41 -8.90
N PHE A 41 3.12 -4.94 -7.69
CA PHE A 41 3.16 -4.14 -6.48
C PHE A 41 4.56 -3.61 -6.21
N LEU A 42 5.58 -4.47 -6.27
CA LEU A 42 6.98 -4.10 -6.11
C LEU A 42 7.40 -3.05 -7.15
N ARG A 43 7.09 -3.24 -8.44
CA ARG A 43 7.43 -2.28 -9.48
C ARG A 43 6.80 -0.89 -9.28
N SER A 44 5.63 -0.84 -8.64
CA SER A 44 4.89 0.41 -8.43
C SER A 44 5.38 1.16 -7.18
N GLU A 45 5.81 0.44 -6.16
CA GLU A 45 6.05 0.96 -4.82
C GLU A 45 7.38 1.71 -4.68
N ASP A 46 7.32 2.84 -3.97
CA ASP A 46 8.48 3.54 -3.41
C ASP A 46 8.28 3.67 -1.91
N ASN A 47 8.61 2.61 -1.19
CA ASN A 47 8.43 2.51 0.25
C ASN A 47 9.54 3.28 0.99
N ASN A 48 9.16 4.08 1.99
CA ASN A 48 10.12 4.87 2.77
C ASN A 48 10.84 4.09 3.88
N ARG A 49 10.39 2.87 4.21
CA ARG A 49 10.87 2.08 5.34
C ARG A 49 11.35 0.70 4.94
N PHE A 50 10.61 0.01 4.08
CA PHE A 50 10.87 -1.38 3.74
C PHE A 50 11.52 -1.54 2.37
N CYS A 51 12.43 -2.50 2.25
CA CYS A 51 12.97 -2.98 0.97
C CYS A 51 13.37 -4.44 1.16
N ASN A 52 12.46 -5.35 0.81
CA ASN A 52 12.56 -6.78 1.10
C ASN A 52 11.73 -7.59 0.08
N GLN A 53 11.46 -8.87 0.34
CA GLN A 53 10.69 -9.73 -0.58
C GLN A 53 9.26 -9.22 -0.85
N ALA A 54 8.66 -8.50 0.11
CA ALA A 54 7.31 -7.96 -0.02
C ALA A 54 7.29 -6.47 -0.41
N HIS A 55 8.42 -5.76 -0.35
CA HIS A 55 8.48 -4.30 -0.55
C HIS A 55 9.61 -3.83 -1.43
N ALA A 56 9.36 -2.79 -2.21
CA ALA A 56 10.36 -2.15 -3.04
C ALA A 56 10.45 -0.63 -2.80
N ALA A 57 11.61 -0.08 -3.15
CA ALA A 57 11.88 1.35 -3.20
C ALA A 57 12.19 1.77 -4.65
N GLY A 58 11.91 3.03 -5.01
CA GLY A 58 12.23 3.60 -6.32
C GLY A 58 11.08 3.55 -7.36
N GLY A 59 9.93 2.98 -7.02
CA GLY A 59 8.74 3.03 -7.88
C GLY A 59 8.09 4.42 -8.00
N PRO A 60 7.11 4.58 -8.88
CA PRO A 60 6.39 5.84 -9.05
C PRO A 60 5.49 6.22 -7.86
N LEU A 61 4.91 5.24 -7.14
CA LEU A 61 3.96 5.44 -6.06
C LEU A 61 4.67 5.52 -4.71
N GLY A 62 4.83 6.73 -4.18
CA GLY A 62 5.34 6.92 -2.82
C GLY A 62 4.41 6.31 -1.77
N VAL A 63 4.99 5.48 -0.90
CA VAL A 63 4.36 4.82 0.23
C VAL A 63 5.18 5.14 1.47
N SER A 64 4.54 5.65 2.52
CA SER A 64 5.24 6.06 3.73
C SER A 64 4.48 5.76 5.01
N ASP A 65 5.23 5.65 6.10
CA ASP A 65 4.68 5.75 7.44
C ASP A 65 3.95 7.11 7.64
N ILE A 66 3.02 7.14 8.60
CA ILE A 66 2.37 8.37 9.03
C ILE A 66 3.29 9.09 10.02
N ASP A 67 3.68 10.32 9.72
CA ASP A 67 4.58 11.12 10.56
C ASP A 67 4.02 11.39 11.97
N HIS A 68 2.73 11.74 12.05
CA HIS A 68 2.07 12.07 13.32
C HIS A 68 1.03 11.01 13.68
N ILE A 69 1.34 10.22 14.70
CA ILE A 69 0.41 9.25 15.28
C ILE A 69 -0.24 9.87 16.50
N HIS A 70 -1.55 10.03 16.45
CA HIS A 70 -2.33 10.58 17.56
C HIS A 70 -2.16 9.71 18.83
N PRO A 71 -2.04 10.28 20.04
CA PRO A 71 -1.89 9.50 21.27
C PRO A 71 -2.98 8.45 21.49
N LEU A 72 -4.22 8.76 21.10
CA LEU A 72 -5.34 7.81 21.16
C LEU A 72 -5.12 6.57 20.27
N THR A 73 -4.49 6.71 19.10
CA THR A 73 -4.16 5.56 18.24
C THR A 73 -3.18 4.62 18.93
N ARG A 74 -2.21 5.17 19.68
CA ARG A 74 -1.26 4.37 20.47
C ARG A 74 -1.96 3.65 21.63
N ALA A 75 -2.84 4.36 22.35
CA ALA A 75 -3.62 3.77 23.43
C ALA A 75 -4.55 2.66 22.93
N TRP A 76 -5.20 2.87 21.78
CA TRP A 76 -6.04 1.86 21.14
C TRP A 76 -5.22 0.62 20.73
N LEU A 77 -4.05 0.81 20.13
CA LEU A 77 -3.17 -0.30 19.75
C LEU A 77 -2.73 -1.12 20.98
N GLN A 78 -2.37 -0.45 22.08
CA GLN A 78 -2.05 -1.13 23.34
C GLN A 78 -3.25 -1.95 23.87
N ALA A 79 -4.46 -1.41 23.80
CA ALA A 79 -5.67 -2.13 24.19
C ALA A 79 -5.91 -3.36 23.31
N CYS A 80 -5.69 -3.27 21.99
CA CYS A 80 -5.76 -4.42 21.09
C CYS A 80 -4.78 -5.54 21.50
N GLN A 81 -3.54 -5.18 21.82
CA GLN A 81 -2.53 -6.14 22.27
C GLN A 81 -2.91 -6.78 23.63
N GLN A 82 -3.46 -5.99 24.56
CA GLN A 82 -3.97 -6.50 25.84
C GLN A 82 -5.16 -7.45 25.66
N ALA A 83 -5.97 -7.24 24.62
CA ALA A 83 -7.05 -8.15 24.23
C ALA A 83 -6.56 -9.40 23.47
N GLY A 84 -5.25 -9.58 23.30
CA GLY A 84 -4.65 -10.77 22.70
C GLY A 84 -4.46 -10.69 21.18
N LEU A 85 -4.72 -9.54 20.54
CA LEU A 85 -4.40 -9.37 19.12
C LEU A 85 -2.88 -9.22 18.95
N PRO A 86 -2.24 -9.99 18.05
CA PRO A 86 -0.82 -9.82 17.78
C PRO A 86 -0.56 -8.43 17.19
N TYR A 87 0.60 -7.85 17.53
CA TYR A 87 1.05 -6.64 16.86
C TYR A 87 1.58 -7.00 15.48
N ASN A 88 1.04 -6.35 14.45
CA ASN A 88 1.46 -6.50 13.07
C ASN A 88 2.14 -5.19 12.60
N PRO A 89 3.47 -5.19 12.40
CA PRO A 89 4.18 -4.00 11.94
C PRO A 89 4.00 -3.73 10.44
N ASP A 90 3.45 -4.69 9.67
CA ASP A 90 3.38 -4.66 8.23
C ASP A 90 2.26 -5.57 7.66
N PHE A 91 1.11 -4.95 7.41
CA PHE A 91 -0.03 -5.62 6.77
C PHE A 91 0.23 -6.07 5.32
N ASN A 92 1.33 -5.64 4.69
CA ASN A 92 1.64 -5.99 3.30
C ASN A 92 2.75 -7.05 3.19
N SER A 93 3.21 -7.59 4.32
CA SER A 93 4.23 -8.65 4.41
C SER A 93 3.79 -10.02 3.88
N GLY A 94 2.48 -10.23 3.72
CA GLY A 94 1.87 -11.51 3.34
C GLY A 94 0.94 -12.10 4.42
N ASP A 95 1.05 -11.61 5.66
CA ASP A 95 0.10 -11.90 6.74
C ASP A 95 -0.51 -10.59 7.29
N GLN A 96 -1.82 -10.48 7.22
CA GLN A 96 -2.59 -9.30 7.62
C GLN A 96 -3.15 -9.37 9.03
N ALA A 97 -3.08 -10.51 9.69
CA ALA A 97 -3.71 -10.69 10.99
C ALA A 97 -3.07 -9.78 12.05
N GLY A 98 -3.90 -9.26 12.96
CA GLY A 98 -3.44 -8.48 14.12
C GLY A 98 -3.81 -7.00 14.07
N CYS A 99 -3.07 -6.22 14.87
CA CYS A 99 -3.29 -4.79 15.05
C CYS A 99 -1.98 -4.03 14.83
N GLY A 100 -2.04 -2.86 14.22
CA GLY A 100 -0.82 -2.17 13.77
C GLY A 100 -1.09 -0.82 13.14
N LEU A 101 -0.01 -0.15 12.75
CA LEU A 101 -0.06 1.10 12.00
C LEU A 101 0.11 0.79 10.52
N TYR A 102 -0.83 1.25 9.69
CA TYR A 102 -0.71 1.15 8.24
C TYR A 102 0.17 2.27 7.67
N GLN A 103 0.73 2.02 6.49
CA GLN A 103 1.34 3.06 5.66
C GLN A 103 0.30 3.75 4.80
N ILE A 104 0.64 4.92 4.29
CA ILE A 104 -0.20 5.71 3.39
C ILE A 104 0.49 5.96 2.05
N THR A 105 -0.28 6.18 1.00
CA THR A 105 0.22 6.65 -0.31
C THR A 105 0.59 8.13 -0.22
N ALA A 106 1.77 8.41 0.33
CA ALA A 106 2.33 9.75 0.44
C ALA A 106 3.82 9.76 0.07
N ARG A 107 4.26 10.87 -0.54
CA ARG A 107 5.68 11.17 -0.79
C ARG A 107 5.95 12.59 -0.33
N ASN A 108 7.01 12.80 0.44
CA ASN A 108 7.37 14.11 0.98
C ASN A 108 6.18 14.79 1.69
N LYS A 109 5.47 14.03 2.53
CA LYS A 109 4.29 14.47 3.31
C LYS A 109 3.11 14.97 2.46
N ARG A 110 3.08 14.65 1.18
CA ARG A 110 2.01 14.99 0.25
C ARG A 110 1.39 13.74 -0.35
N ARG A 111 0.08 13.78 -0.60
CA ARG A 111 -0.67 12.72 -1.26
C ARG A 111 0.01 12.27 -2.55
N SER A 112 0.27 10.96 -2.65
CA SER A 112 0.77 10.30 -3.84
C SER A 112 -0.41 9.72 -4.64
N SER A 113 -1.19 10.58 -5.30
CA SER A 113 -2.31 10.13 -6.14
C SER A 113 -1.81 9.44 -7.40
N ALA A 114 -2.64 8.61 -8.04
CA ALA A 114 -2.30 7.95 -9.31
C ALA A 114 -1.89 8.97 -10.39
N ALA A 115 -2.54 10.15 -10.40
CA ALA A 115 -2.17 11.25 -11.30
C ALA A 115 -0.75 11.77 -11.02
N THR A 116 -0.38 11.96 -9.76
CA THR A 116 0.94 12.47 -9.37
C THR A 116 2.03 11.43 -9.55
N ALA A 117 1.74 10.17 -9.21
CA ALA A 117 2.68 9.06 -9.27
C ALA A 117 2.98 8.64 -10.72
N PHE A 118 1.97 8.48 -11.57
CA PHE A 118 2.12 7.86 -12.89
C PHE A 118 2.00 8.85 -14.06
N ILE A 119 1.05 9.79 -14.00
CA ILE A 119 0.78 10.69 -15.14
C ILE A 119 1.72 11.88 -15.16
N LYS A 120 1.92 12.54 -14.00
CA LYS A 120 2.78 13.74 -13.91
C LYS A 120 4.20 13.52 -14.45
N PRO A 121 4.89 12.41 -14.15
CA PRO A 121 6.22 12.14 -14.71
C PRO A 121 6.19 11.86 -16.22
N ALA A 122 5.09 11.29 -16.72
CA ALA A 122 4.92 10.93 -18.13
C ALA A 122 4.38 12.07 -19.01
N ARG A 123 3.90 13.17 -18.43
CA ARG A 123 3.19 14.27 -19.12
C ARG A 123 3.94 14.91 -20.29
N ARG A 124 5.28 14.81 -20.33
CA ARG A 124 6.10 15.35 -21.43
C ARG A 124 6.22 14.39 -22.62
N ARG A 125 5.71 13.16 -22.53
CA ARG A 125 5.79 12.19 -23.61
C ARG A 125 4.85 12.63 -24.75
N PRO A 126 5.34 12.72 -26.00
CA PRO A 126 4.54 13.21 -27.12
C PRO A 126 3.40 12.27 -27.51
N ASN A 127 3.46 11.00 -27.08
CA ASN A 127 2.43 10.00 -27.34
C ASN A 127 1.40 9.86 -26.19
N LEU A 128 1.44 10.74 -25.18
CA LEU A 128 0.46 10.79 -24.10
C LEU A 128 -0.41 12.05 -24.27
N GLN A 129 -1.72 11.85 -24.41
CA GLN A 129 -2.72 12.91 -24.50
C GLN A 129 -3.38 13.15 -23.13
#